data_AF-A0A7J4IDY7-F1
#
_entry.id   AF-A0A7J4IDY7-F1
#
_cell.length_a   1.000
_cell.length_b   1.000
_cell.length_c   1.000
_cell.angle_alpha   90.00
_cell.angle_beta   90.00
_cell.angle_gamma   90.00
#
_symmetry.space_group_name_H-M   'P 1'
#
loop_
_entity.id
_entity.type
_entity.pdbx_description
1 polymer ?
#
loop_
_entity_poly.entity_id
_entity_poly.type
_entity_poly.pdbx_seq_one_letter_code
_entity_poly.pdbx_strand_id
1 'polypeptide(L)'
;MKVNYQLIAVGAALALVVGVAAVFLASSDPDGLDSTALITQGQKELTAPANPDAEIDEAILPGSFAYSAPFPDYTLEGAGKLTDVALMAGGILVALAVVLGLGFGIKAFSRAGAP
;
A
#
# COMPACT_ATOMS: atom_id res chain seq x y z
N MET A 1 7.49 -25.58 -21.82
CA MET A 1 6.36 -25.08 -21.02
C MET A 1 5.56 -24.10 -21.88
N LYS A 2 4.29 -24.40 -22.22
CA LYS A 2 3.45 -23.45 -22.98
C LYS A 2 2.99 -22.34 -22.04
N VAL A 3 3.32 -21.10 -22.37
CA VAL A 3 2.83 -19.93 -21.63
C VAL A 3 1.33 -19.83 -21.89
N ASN A 4 0.53 -19.88 -20.81
CA ASN A 4 -0.90 -19.71 -20.91
C ASN A 4 -1.26 -18.22 -20.80
N TYR A 5 -1.41 -17.58 -21.95
CA TYR A 5 -1.72 -16.16 -22.04
C TYR A 5 -3.04 -15.77 -21.35
N GLN A 6 -4.00 -16.70 -21.23
CA GLN A 6 -5.25 -16.43 -20.52
C GLN A 6 -5.02 -16.29 -19.01
N LEU A 7 -4.18 -17.14 -18.41
CA LEU A 7 -3.80 -17.02 -16.99
C LEU A 7 -3.07 -15.72 -16.71
N ILE A 8 -2.16 -15.31 -17.60
CA ILE A 8 -1.43 -14.04 -17.46
C ILE A 8 -2.39 -12.85 -17.60
N ALA A 9 -3.28 -12.88 -18.59
CA ALA A 9 -4.25 -11.80 -18.80
C ALA A 9 -5.22 -11.66 -17.62
N VAL A 10 -5.75 -12.78 -17.10
CA VAL A 10 -6.65 -12.78 -15.95
C VAL A 10 -5.92 -12.33 -14.68
N GLY A 11 -4.71 -12.84 -14.44
CA GLY A 11 -3.91 -12.43 -13.27
C GLY A 11 -3.54 -10.95 -13.29
N ALA A 12 -3.18 -10.41 -14.47
CA ALA A 12 -2.89 -8.99 -14.63
C ALA A 12 -4.12 -8.11 -14.41
N ALA A 13 -5.29 -8.52 -14.94
CA ALA A 13 -6.55 -7.81 -14.71
C ALA A 13 -6.92 -7.81 -13.22
N LEU A 14 -6.79 -8.95 -12.53
CA LEU A 14 -7.07 -9.06 -11.10
C LEU A 14 -6.13 -8.18 -10.26
N ALA A 15 -4.83 -8.19 -10.58
CA ALA A 15 -3.84 -7.37 -9.88
C ALA A 15 -4.13 -5.86 -10.02
N LEU A 16 -4.57 -5.40 -11.19
CA LEU A 16 -4.98 -4.01 -11.40
C LEU A 16 -6.21 -3.66 -10.58
N VAL A 17 -7.23 -4.52 -10.58
CA VAL A 17 -8.45 -4.31 -9.78
C VAL A 17 -8.13 -4.24 -8.30
N VAL A 18 -7.33 -5.19 -7.78
CA VAL A 18 -6.92 -5.21 -6.37
C VAL A 18 -6.06 -3.99 -6.02
N GLY A 19 -5.10 -3.61 -6.86
CA GLY A 19 -4.23 -2.46 -6.62
C GLY A 19 -4.98 -1.14 -6.55
N VAL A 20 -5.98 -0.94 -7.41
CA VAL A 20 -6.84 0.26 -7.38
C VAL A 20 -7.81 0.21 -6.20
N ALA A 21 -8.49 -0.91 -6.00
CA ALA A 21 -9.47 -1.05 -4.92
C ALA A 21 -8.83 -0.96 -3.53
N ALA A 22 -7.59 -1.45 -3.37
CA ALA A 22 -6.89 -1.45 -2.08
C ALA A 22 -6.71 -0.04 -1.50
N VAL A 23 -6.50 0.99 -2.33
CA VAL A 23 -6.33 2.38 -1.83
C VAL A 23 -7.63 2.93 -1.24
N PHE A 24 -8.78 2.58 -1.82
CA PHE A 24 -10.09 3.04 -1.37
C PHE A 24 -10.71 2.16 -0.28
N LEU A 25 -10.28 0.90 -0.21
CA LEU A 25 -10.71 -0.07 0.81
C LEU A 25 -9.76 -0.14 2.01
N ALA A 26 -8.57 0.47 1.91
CA ALA A 26 -7.70 0.68 3.07
C ALA A 26 -8.40 1.64 4.05
N SER A 27 -8.33 1.30 5.34
CA SER A 27 -8.76 2.24 6.40
C SER A 27 -7.99 3.55 6.24
N SER A 28 -8.69 4.68 6.22
CA SER A 28 -8.08 6.03 6.19
C SER A 28 -7.23 6.32 7.43
N ASP A 29 -7.40 5.50 8.46
CA ASP A 29 -6.62 5.48 9.68
C ASP A 29 -6.26 4.01 9.94
N PRO A 30 -5.22 3.47 9.28
CA PRO A 30 -4.88 2.05 9.31
C PRO A 30 -4.16 1.67 10.60
N ASP A 31 -4.55 2.25 11.74
CA ASP A 31 -3.94 1.94 13.01
C ASP A 31 -4.74 0.87 13.79
N GLY A 32 -4.45 -0.38 13.42
CA GLY A 32 -5.01 -1.57 14.06
C GLY A 32 -4.41 -1.83 15.45
N LEU A 33 -3.23 -1.31 15.73
CA LEU A 33 -2.53 -1.47 17.01
C LEU A 33 -3.16 -0.55 18.06
N ASP A 34 -3.36 0.71 17.72
CA ASP A 34 -4.03 1.74 18.48
C ASP A 34 -5.50 1.40 18.65
N SER A 35 -6.17 0.91 17.60
CA SER A 35 -7.53 0.39 17.75
C SER A 35 -7.62 -0.76 18.75
N THR A 36 -6.65 -1.67 18.75
CA THR A 36 -6.59 -2.78 19.71
C THR A 36 -6.29 -2.27 21.12
N ALA A 37 -5.37 -1.31 21.26
CA ALA A 37 -5.04 -0.68 22.53
C ALA A 37 -6.27 0.03 23.13
N LEU A 38 -6.98 0.83 22.34
CA LEU A 38 -8.20 1.53 22.75
C LEU A 38 -9.33 0.55 23.12
N ILE A 39 -9.47 -0.59 22.42
CA ILE A 39 -10.43 -1.64 22.81
C ILE A 39 -10.04 -2.25 24.16
N THR A 40 -8.76 -2.55 24.39
CA THR A 40 -8.30 -3.11 25.68
C THR A 40 -8.42 -2.13 26.85
N GLN A 41 -8.36 -0.84 26.58
CA GLN A 41 -8.57 0.23 27.57
C GLN A 41 -10.06 0.60 27.74
N GLY A 42 -10.97 -0.04 27.01
CA GLY A 42 -12.41 0.22 27.08
C GLY A 42 -12.83 1.57 26.49
N GLN A 43 -11.97 2.20 25.69
CA GLN A 43 -12.20 3.49 25.05
C GLN A 43 -12.73 3.36 23.61
N LYS A 44 -12.79 2.14 23.05
CA LYS A 44 -13.32 1.85 21.71
C LYS A 44 -14.05 0.50 21.65
N GLU A 45 -15.12 0.45 20.87
CA GLU A 45 -15.85 -0.78 20.54
C GLU A 45 -15.32 -1.41 19.24
N LEU A 46 -15.36 -2.75 19.13
CA LEU A 46 -14.77 -3.51 18.01
C LEU A 46 -15.23 -3.08 16.61
N THR A 47 -16.48 -2.63 16.48
CA THR A 47 -17.10 -2.30 15.18
C THR A 47 -17.40 -0.81 15.02
N ALA A 48 -17.05 0.02 16.00
CA ALA A 48 -17.32 1.44 15.98
C ALA A 48 -16.03 2.24 15.69
N PRO A 49 -16.13 3.40 15.04
CA PRO A 49 -15.00 4.33 14.96
C PRO A 49 -14.55 4.73 16.37
N ALA A 50 -13.25 5.04 16.52
CA ALA A 50 -12.72 5.57 17.77
C ALA A 50 -13.42 6.90 18.09
N ASN A 51 -13.64 7.18 19.38
CA ASN A 51 -14.06 8.51 19.79
C ASN A 51 -12.94 9.51 19.44
N PRO A 52 -13.23 10.68 18.84
CA PRO A 52 -12.21 11.70 18.55
C PRO A 52 -11.36 12.13 19.76
N ASP A 53 -11.88 11.95 20.98
CA ASP A 53 -11.16 12.24 22.23
C ASP A 53 -10.51 10.99 22.87
N ALA A 54 -10.54 9.82 22.21
CA ALA A 54 -9.91 8.61 22.71
C ALA A 54 -8.39 8.67 22.49
N GLU A 55 -7.63 8.48 23.55
CA GLU A 55 -6.18 8.63 23.55
C GLU A 55 -5.57 7.46 24.33
N ILE A 56 -4.54 6.85 23.76
CA ILE A 56 -3.90 5.67 24.36
C ILE A 56 -3.11 6.12 25.56
N ASP A 57 -3.55 5.67 26.74
CA ASP A 57 -2.76 5.87 27.96
C ASP A 57 -1.68 4.78 28.03
N GLU A 58 -0.52 5.07 27.45
CA GLU A 58 0.65 4.18 27.43
C GLU A 58 1.17 3.82 28.84
N ALA A 59 0.78 4.56 29.89
CA ALA A 59 1.19 4.31 31.27
C ALA A 59 0.37 3.20 31.96
N ILE A 60 -0.80 2.84 31.42
CA ILE A 60 -1.70 1.84 32.02
C ILE A 60 -1.40 0.43 31.50
N LEU A 61 -0.68 0.29 30.38
CA LEU A 61 -0.37 -1.01 29.77
C LEU A 61 0.86 -1.69 30.43
N PRO A 62 0.71 -2.89 31.01
CA PRO A 62 1.82 -3.59 31.65
C PRO A 62 2.85 -4.07 30.61
N GLY A 63 4.03 -3.44 30.58
CA GLY A 63 5.14 -3.79 29.68
C GLY A 63 5.59 -2.70 28.70
N SER A 64 5.28 -1.42 28.99
CA SER A 64 5.54 -0.22 28.17
C SER A 64 6.82 -0.26 27.31
N PHE A 65 6.65 -0.62 26.04
CA PHE A 65 7.55 -0.21 24.97
C PHE A 65 6.93 1.02 24.34
N ALA A 66 7.37 2.20 24.77
CA ALA A 66 7.11 3.45 24.07
C ALA A 66 7.88 3.40 22.74
N TYR A 67 7.24 2.85 21.71
CA TYR A 67 7.78 2.82 20.35
C TYR A 67 7.06 3.92 19.57
N SER A 68 7.68 5.09 19.51
CA SER A 68 7.26 6.13 18.57
C SER A 68 7.54 5.59 17.16
N ALA A 69 6.48 5.45 16.35
CA ALA A 69 6.66 5.16 14.94
C ALA A 69 7.64 6.19 14.35
N PRO A 70 8.64 5.79 13.55
CA PRO A 70 9.58 6.73 12.95
C PRO A 70 8.90 7.85 12.14
N PHE A 71 7.66 7.59 11.70
CA PHE A 71 6.77 8.51 11.02
C PHE A 71 5.36 8.33 11.59
N PRO A 72 5.00 9.05 12.67
CA PRO A 72 3.62 9.11 13.14
C PRO A 72 2.80 9.83 12.06
N ASP A 73 1.67 9.27 11.67
CA ASP A 73 0.75 9.80 10.66
C ASP A 73 1.31 9.85 9.24
N TYR A 74 1.39 8.68 8.58
CA TYR A 74 1.76 8.54 7.18
C TYR A 74 0.65 9.03 6.23
N THR A 75 0.38 10.33 6.28
CA THR A 75 -0.39 11.02 5.25
C THR A 75 0.58 11.47 4.15
N LEU A 76 0.20 11.24 2.89
CA LEU A 76 0.96 11.77 1.77
C LEU A 76 0.73 13.28 1.72
N GLU A 77 1.71 14.05 2.22
CA GLU A 77 1.75 15.49 2.05
C GLU A 77 1.58 15.82 0.56
N GLY A 78 0.49 16.51 0.20
CA GLY A 78 0.17 16.80 -1.21
C GLY A 78 -0.80 15.84 -1.90
N ALA A 79 -1.31 14.79 -1.24
CA ALA A 79 -2.33 13.90 -1.83
C ALA A 79 -3.62 14.62 -2.28
N GLY A 80 -3.93 15.78 -1.69
CA GLY A 80 -5.04 16.64 -2.11
C GLY A 80 -4.75 17.51 -3.34
N LYS A 81 -3.48 17.65 -3.74
CA LYS A 81 -3.07 18.42 -4.91
C LYS A 81 -3.00 17.50 -6.12
N LEU A 82 -3.81 17.80 -7.12
CA LEU A 82 -3.93 17.02 -8.34
C LEU A 82 -2.58 16.87 -9.09
N THR A 83 -1.66 17.82 -8.91
CA THR A 83 -0.30 17.78 -9.44
C THR A 83 0.57 16.68 -8.84
N ASP A 84 0.45 16.46 -7.54
CA ASP A 84 1.34 15.56 -6.79
C ASP A 84 0.91 14.11 -7.03
N VAL A 85 -0.41 13.90 -7.13
CA VAL A 85 -1.01 12.63 -7.61
C VAL A 85 -0.58 12.34 -9.06
N ALA A 86 -0.57 13.35 -9.94
CA ALA A 86 -0.14 13.18 -11.32
C ALA A 86 1.37 12.85 -11.44
N LEU A 87 2.21 13.45 -10.61
CA LEU A 87 3.64 13.12 -10.53
C LEU A 87 3.87 11.70 -10.03
N MET A 88 3.12 11.27 -9.02
CA MET A 88 3.17 9.90 -8.51
C MET A 88 2.77 8.89 -9.59
N ALA A 89 1.65 9.14 -10.27
CA ALA A 89 1.22 8.32 -11.41
C ALA A 89 2.26 8.30 -12.53
N GLY A 90 2.87 9.45 -12.85
CA GLY A 90 3.96 9.56 -13.81
C GLY A 90 5.18 8.72 -13.43
N GLY A 91 5.60 8.75 -12.17
CA GLY A 91 6.69 7.93 -11.64
C GLY A 91 6.45 6.43 -11.82
N ILE A 92 5.21 5.97 -11.56
CA ILE A 92 4.80 4.58 -11.79
C ILE A 92 4.93 4.20 -13.26
N LEU A 93 4.46 5.06 -14.18
CA LEU A 93 4.55 4.81 -15.62
C LEU A 93 6.00 4.76 -16.11
N VAL A 94 6.86 5.63 -15.58
CA VAL A 94 8.31 5.62 -15.90
C VAL A 94 8.96 4.34 -15.40
N ALA A 95 8.71 3.93 -14.16
CA ALA A 95 9.25 2.69 -13.61
C ALA A 95 8.79 1.47 -14.43
N LEU A 96 7.51 1.42 -14.82
CA LEU A 96 6.96 0.38 -15.69
C LEU A 96 7.67 0.36 -17.06
N ALA A 97 7.85 1.52 -17.67
CA ALA A 97 8.53 1.65 -18.96
C ALA A 97 9.99 1.18 -18.90
N VAL A 98 10.71 1.47 -17.80
CA VAL A 98 12.08 0.99 -17.59
C VAL A 98 12.12 -0.54 -17.50
N VAL A 99 11.28 -1.15 -16.66
CA VAL A 99 11.27 -2.60 -16.47
C VAL A 99 10.88 -3.32 -17.77
N LEU A 100 9.85 -2.83 -18.47
CA LEU A 100 9.45 -3.37 -19.77
C LEU A 100 10.54 -3.18 -20.82
N GLY A 101 11.16 -2.00 -20.89
CA GLY A 101 12.25 -1.69 -21.82
C GLY A 101 13.44 -2.63 -21.63
N LEU A 102 13.86 -2.88 -20.39
CA LEU A 102 14.91 -3.85 -20.06
C LEU A 102 14.50 -5.27 -20.46
N GLY A 103 13.28 -5.69 -20.14
CA GLY A 103 12.77 -7.01 -20.50
C GLY A 103 12.72 -7.24 -22.01
N PHE A 104 12.23 -6.26 -22.77
CA PHE A 104 12.23 -6.30 -24.23
C PHE A 104 13.65 -6.28 -24.82
N GLY A 105 14.56 -5.48 -24.25
CA GLY A 105 15.96 -5.42 -24.66
C GLY A 105 16.67 -6.76 -24.48
N ILE A 106 16.53 -7.39 -23.31
CA ILE A 106 17.08 -8.73 -23.03
C ILE A 106 16.49 -9.77 -24.00
N LYS A 107 15.17 -9.73 -24.22
CA LYS A 107 14.51 -10.64 -25.16
C LYS A 107 15.00 -10.45 -26.60
N ALA A 108 15.15 -9.21 -27.06
CA ALA A 108 15.67 -8.90 -28.39
C ALA A 108 17.11 -9.40 -28.56
N PHE A 109 17.96 -9.19 -27.56
CA PHE A 109 19.35 -9.68 -27.56
C PHE A 109 19.41 -11.21 -27.55
N SER A 110 18.58 -11.88 -26.74
CA SER A 110 18.51 -13.35 -26.68
C SER A 110 18.05 -13.99 -28.00
N ARG A 111 17.27 -13.27 -28.82
CA ARG A 111 16.88 -13.72 -30.17
C ARG A 111 17.94 -13.45 -31.22
N ALA A 112 18.73 -12.39 -31.06
CA ALA A 112 19.82 -12.04 -31.97
C ALA A 112 21.05 -12.95 -31.82
N GLY A 113 21.22 -13.61 -30.66
CA GLY A 113 22.29 -14.57 -30.40
C GLY A 113 21.92 -16.04 -30.64
N ALA A 114 20.73 -16.34 -31.17
CA ALA A 114 20.35 -17.71 -31.54
C ALA A 114 20.90 -18.03 -32.96
N PRO A 115 21.61 -19.16 -33.15
CA PRO A 115 22.06 -19.59 -34.48
C PRO A 115 20.89 -19.94 -35.41
#